data_AF-A0AAU1YLT5-F1
#
_entry.id   AF-A0AAU1YLT5-F1
#
_cell.length_a   1.000
_cell.length_b   1.000
_cell.length_c   1.000
_cell.angle_alpha   90.00
_cell.angle_beta   90.00
_cell.angle_gamma   90.00
#
_symmetry.space_group_name_H-M   'P 1'
#
loop_
_entity.id
_entity.type
_entity.pdbx_description
1 polymer ?
#
loop_
_entity_poly.entity_id
_entity_poly.type
_entity_poly.pdbx_seq_one_letter_code
_entity_poly.pdbx_strand_id
1 'polypeptide(L)' 'MISGFTPRSFREYGNFGPGAGTGSESPQLTAAEAAEYTAQKYLAGTDGWNPIGV' A
#
# COMPACT_ATOMS: atom_id res chain seq x y z
N MET A 1 -3.22 27.51 -0.79
CA MET A 1 -2.61 26.16 -0.69
C MET A 1 -2.64 25.76 0.78
N ILE A 2 -3.09 24.54 1.12
CA ILE A 2 -3.17 24.09 2.52
C ILE A 2 -1.78 23.59 2.96
N SER A 3 -1.24 24.16 4.04
CA SER A 3 0.18 24.06 4.44
C SER A 3 0.55 22.73 5.13
N GLY A 4 0.16 21.60 4.56
CA GLY A 4 0.45 20.27 5.13
C GLY A 4 0.15 19.08 4.22
N PHE A 5 -0.39 19.29 3.02
CA PHE A 5 -0.58 18.21 2.05
C PHE A 5 0.73 17.94 1.32
N THR A 6 1.45 16.90 1.75
CA THR A 6 2.56 16.33 0.95
C THR A 6 2.01 15.09 0.25
N PRO A 7 1.96 15.02 -1.09
CA PRO A 7 1.53 13.83 -1.83
C PRO A 7 2.29 12.54 -1.44
N ARG A 8 3.48 12.73 -0.86
CA ARG A 8 4.51 11.73 -0.54
C ARG A 8 4.08 10.58 0.39
N SER A 9 2.92 10.67 1.04
CA SER A 9 2.42 9.59 1.91
C SER A 9 1.86 8.39 1.14
N PHE A 10 1.42 8.59 -0.10
CA PHE A 10 0.86 7.53 -0.93
C PHE A 10 1.95 6.87 -1.76
N ARG A 11 2.08 5.55 -1.65
CA ARG A 11 3.04 4.74 -2.41
C ARG A 11 2.30 3.62 -3.13
N GLU A 12 2.75 3.28 -4.32
CA GLU A 12 2.14 2.28 -5.19
C GLU A 12 3.03 1.03 -5.30
N TYR A 13 2.44 -0.12 -5.67
CA TYR A 13 3.20 -1.33 -5.96
C TYR A 13 2.54 -2.10 -7.09
N GLY A 14 3.30 -2.38 -8.16
CA GLY A 14 2.85 -3.26 -9.23
C GLY A 14 1.66 -2.75 -10.05
N ASN A 15 1.45 -1.43 -10.11
CA ASN A 15 0.43 -0.83 -10.97
C ASN A 15 0.79 -0.99 -12.47
N PHE A 16 -0.20 -1.26 -13.30
CA PHE A 16 -0.04 -1.43 -14.75
C PHE A 16 -1.16 -0.72 -15.53
N GLY A 17 -0.87 -0.35 -16.78
CA GLY A 17 -1.79 0.36 -17.68
C GLY A 17 -1.41 1.82 -17.90
N PRO A 18 -2.17 2.56 -18.74
CA PRO A 18 -1.80 3.90 -19.21
C PRO A 18 -1.68 4.97 -18.11
N GLY A 19 -2.25 4.73 -16.93
CA GLY A 19 -2.18 5.63 -15.78
C GLY A 19 -1.14 5.25 -14.73
N ALA A 20 -0.39 4.15 -14.91
CA ALA A 20 0.63 3.73 -13.96
C ALA A 20 1.86 4.64 -14.06
N GLY A 21 2.22 5.28 -12.95
CA GLY A 21 3.36 6.20 -12.86
C GLY A 21 4.50 5.65 -12.01
N THR A 22 5.69 6.20 -12.21
CA THR A 22 6.85 6.00 -11.32
C THR A 22 7.58 7.33 -11.14
N GLY A 23 8.24 7.55 -10.00
CA GLY A 23 9.07 8.73 -9.75
C GLY A 23 8.68 9.46 -8.47
N SER A 24 9.14 10.71 -8.30
CA SER A 24 8.93 11.48 -7.08
C SER A 24 7.45 11.74 -6.75
N GLU A 25 6.63 11.89 -7.79
CA GLU A 25 5.18 12.10 -7.70
C GLU A 25 4.37 10.79 -7.65
N SER A 26 5.03 9.65 -7.90
CA SER A 26 4.43 8.30 -7.85
C SER A 26 5.43 7.31 -7.22
N PRO A 27 5.79 7.51 -5.94
CA PRO A 27 6.79 6.68 -5.27
C PRO A 27 6.33 5.23 -5.17
N GLN A 28 7.23 4.30 -5.41
CA GLN A 28 6.95 2.86 -5.42
C GLN A 28 7.39 2.19 -4.12
N LEU A 29 6.65 1.18 -3.68
CA LEU A 29 7.10 0.24 -2.66
C LEU A 29 8.12 -0.74 -3.26
N THR A 30 9.06 -1.17 -2.44
CA THR A 30 9.85 -2.37 -2.72
C THR A 30 9.00 -3.62 -2.52
N ALA A 31 9.43 -4.76 -3.09
CA ALA A 31 8.75 -6.04 -2.85
C ALA A 31 8.74 -6.43 -1.36
N ALA A 32 9.79 -6.10 -0.61
CA ALA A 32 9.86 -6.35 0.82
C ALA A 32 8.85 -5.51 1.61
N GLU A 33 8.68 -4.23 1.25
CA GLU A 33 7.65 -3.39 1.88
C GLU A 33 6.23 -3.82 1.47
N ALA A 34 6.02 -4.20 0.21
CA ALA A 34 4.74 -4.71 -0.27
C ALA A 34 4.28 -5.97 0.48
N ALA A 35 5.22 -6.85 0.88
CA ALA A 35 4.93 -8.04 1.69
C ALA A 35 4.35 -7.72 3.08
N GLU A 36 4.51 -6.49 3.58
CA GLU A 36 3.91 -6.04 4.84
C GLU A 36 2.43 -5.67 4.70
N TYR A 37 1.95 -5.44 3.47
CA TYR A 37 0.61 -4.96 3.18
C TYR A 37 -0.30 -6.08 2.66
N THR A 38 -0.51 -7.10 3.51
CA THR A 38 -1.35 -8.27 3.20
C THR A 38 -2.66 -8.22 3.97
N ALA A 39 -3.71 -8.85 3.44
CA ALA A 39 -5.00 -8.95 4.13
C ALA A 39 -4.87 -9.61 5.51
N GLN A 40 -4.00 -10.63 5.63
CA GLN A 40 -3.58 -11.26 6.87
C GLN A 40 -3.13 -10.23 7.91
N LYS A 41 -2.18 -9.37 7.54
CA LYS A 41 -1.61 -8.36 8.46
C LYS A 41 -2.60 -7.29 8.83
N TYR A 42 -3.43 -6.85 7.89
CA TYR A 42 -4.43 -5.82 8.14
C TYR A 42 -5.60 -6.30 8.99
N LEU A 43 -6.01 -7.55 8.83
CA LEU A 43 -7.18 -8.13 9.49
C LEU A 43 -6.81 -9.00 10.70
N ALA A 44 -5.53 -9.05 11.06
CA ALA A 44 -5.07 -9.74 12.26
C ALA A 44 -5.72 -9.10 13.50
N GLY A 45 -6.47 -9.91 14.25
CA GLY A 45 -7.12 -9.54 15.50
C GLY A 45 -6.97 -10.64 16.55
N THR A 46 -7.30 -10.34 17.80
CA THR A 46 -7.24 -11.31 18.92
C THR A 46 -8.54 -12.09 19.12
N ASP A 47 -9.55 -11.83 18.30
CA ASP A 47 -10.90 -12.39 18.36
C ASP A 47 -11.06 -13.68 17.54
N GLY A 48 -9.98 -14.18 16.95
CA GLY A 48 -9.97 -15.43 16.17
C GLY A 48 -10.64 -15.31 14.80
N TRP A 49 -10.96 -14.10 14.34
CA TRP A 49 -11.54 -13.88 13.03
C TRP A 49 -10.50 -14.12 11.92
N ASN A 50 -10.81 -15.04 10.99
CA ASN A 50 -9.97 -15.33 9.81
C ASN A 50 -10.81 -15.28 8.52
N PRO A 51 -11.05 -14.09 7.95
CA PRO A 51 -11.90 -13.93 6.76
C PRO A 51 -11.24 -14.39 5.45
N ILE A 52 -9.96 -14.71 5.49
CA ILE A 52 -9.16 -15.08 4.31
C ILE A 52 -8.97 -16.60 4.18
N GLY A 53 -9.41 -17.38 5.18
CA GLY A 53 -9.61 -18.83 5.05
C GLY A 53 -8.38 -19.66 4.72
N VAL A 54 -7.20 -19.27 5.19
CA VAL A 54 -5.95 -20.03 5.00
C VAL A 54 -6.00 -21.45 5.56
#